data_AF-A0A3D3F091-F1
#
_entry.id   AF-A0A3D3F091-F1
#
_cell.length_a   1.000
_cell.length_b   1.000
_cell.length_c   1.000
_cell.angle_alpha   90.00
_cell.angle_beta   90.00
_cell.angle_gamma   90.00
#
_symmetry.space_group_name_H-M   'P 1'
#
loop_
_entity.id
_entity.type
_entity.pdbx_description
1 polymer ?
#
loop_
_entity_poly.entity_id
_entity_poly.type
_entity_poly.pdbx_seq_one_letter_code
_entity_poly.pdbx_strand_id
1 'polypeptide(L)'
;QLSMEVATYGSGGANPLTIDVSNDNGASWTFAGFVSPTPTSSAFISSGFFGITAPGSQVKFRFRRDADSGRGVRLKNIILNSDAGVPGPAISSNPTSLSGFSYRAGQGPSAVQSFALSGILLSANLLLAASTAFEISVDNNTFLAQISLVPEDGTIAQTIYVRMKSALSPGTHDGDIQLSSAGAESKT
;
A
#
# COMPACT_ATOMS: atom_id res chain seq x y z
N GLN A 1 -6.27 10.60 -8.81
CA GLN A 1 -7.67 10.21 -9.08
C GLN A 1 -8.59 11.43 -9.07
N LEU A 2 -9.62 11.40 -9.91
CA LEU A 2 -10.71 12.37 -9.95
C LEU A 2 -11.99 11.70 -9.41
N SER A 3 -12.73 12.38 -8.55
CA SER A 3 -14.04 11.94 -8.05
C SER A 3 -15.02 13.11 -7.95
N MET A 4 -16.32 12.79 -7.91
CA MET A 4 -17.40 13.75 -7.70
C MET A 4 -18.68 13.02 -7.27
N GLU A 5 -19.74 13.78 -7.06
CA GLU A 5 -21.09 13.23 -6.94
C GLU A 5 -21.94 13.61 -8.15
N VAL A 6 -22.76 12.66 -8.61
CA VAL A 6 -23.65 12.80 -9.76
C VAL A 6 -25.11 12.68 -9.34
N ALA A 7 -25.97 13.51 -9.92
CA ALA A 7 -27.43 13.42 -9.80
C ALA A 7 -28.06 13.69 -11.17
N THR A 8 -29.36 13.50 -11.32
CA THR A 8 -30.06 13.76 -12.59
C THR A 8 -31.16 14.83 -12.43
N TYR A 9 -31.42 15.60 -13.50
CA TYR A 9 -32.43 16.68 -13.53
C TYR A 9 -33.22 16.66 -14.85
N GLY A 10 -34.47 17.12 -14.81
CA GLY A 10 -35.37 17.13 -15.96
C GLY A 10 -36.12 15.82 -16.16
N SER A 11 -36.75 15.68 -17.33
CA SER A 11 -37.59 14.55 -17.75
C SER A 11 -36.91 13.64 -18.80
N GLY A 12 -37.43 12.43 -18.99
CA GLY A 12 -36.89 11.41 -19.91
C GLY A 12 -36.01 10.34 -19.25
N GLY A 13 -35.22 9.61 -20.03
CA GLY A 13 -34.29 8.59 -19.53
C GLY A 13 -33.13 9.17 -18.72
N ALA A 14 -32.70 8.48 -17.66
CA ALA A 14 -31.53 8.90 -16.88
C ALA A 14 -30.23 8.56 -17.63
N ASN A 15 -29.21 9.40 -17.47
CA ASN A 15 -27.94 9.27 -18.18
C ASN A 15 -26.77 9.29 -17.18
N PRO A 16 -25.71 8.49 -17.40
CA PRO A 16 -24.48 8.59 -16.63
C PRO A 16 -23.67 9.84 -17.02
N LEU A 17 -22.72 10.22 -16.17
CA LEU A 17 -21.64 11.11 -16.54
C LEU A 17 -20.59 10.33 -17.33
N THR A 18 -20.16 10.87 -18.47
CA THR A 18 -18.95 10.43 -19.16
C THR A 18 -17.84 11.47 -19.00
N ILE A 19 -16.60 11.01 -18.84
CA ILE A 19 -15.42 11.88 -18.75
C ILE A 19 -14.42 11.46 -19.82
N ASP A 20 -14.03 12.42 -20.65
CA ASP A 20 -12.89 12.29 -21.56
C ASP A 20 -11.67 13.01 -20.97
N VAL A 21 -10.48 12.52 -21.31
CA VAL A 21 -9.20 13.09 -20.88
C VAL A 21 -8.36 13.52 -22.05
N SER A 22 -7.67 14.63 -21.88
CA SER A 22 -6.57 15.05 -22.74
C SER A 22 -5.32 15.31 -21.89
N ASN A 23 -4.19 14.74 -22.33
CA ASN A 23 -2.86 14.92 -21.75
C ASN A 23 -1.99 15.90 -22.56
N ASP A 24 -2.57 16.56 -23.57
CA ASP A 24 -1.88 17.42 -24.54
C ASP A 24 -2.60 18.77 -24.71
N ASN A 25 -3.10 19.33 -23.61
CA ASN A 25 -3.80 20.62 -23.58
C ASN A 25 -5.02 20.70 -24.53
N GLY A 26 -5.66 19.56 -24.80
CA GLY A 26 -6.90 19.45 -25.58
C GLY A 26 -6.69 19.19 -27.07
N ALA A 27 -5.45 18.93 -27.52
CA ALA A 27 -5.17 18.59 -28.92
C ALA A 27 -5.75 17.21 -29.28
N SER A 28 -5.66 16.24 -28.36
CA SER A 28 -6.20 14.89 -28.50
C SER A 28 -7.00 14.51 -27.26
N TRP A 29 -8.03 13.69 -27.47
CA TRP A 29 -8.90 13.23 -26.40
C TRP A 29 -8.98 11.70 -26.41
N THR A 30 -8.76 11.09 -25.24
CA THR A 30 -9.17 9.72 -24.99
C THR A 30 -10.65 9.76 -24.59
N PHE A 31 -11.50 9.27 -25.49
CA PHE A 31 -12.95 9.30 -25.30
C PHE A 31 -13.43 8.18 -24.38
N ALA A 32 -14.50 8.46 -23.62
CA ALA A 32 -15.17 7.56 -22.68
C ALA A 32 -14.24 6.91 -21.63
N GLY A 33 -13.17 7.62 -21.24
CA GLY A 33 -12.20 7.13 -20.24
C GLY A 33 -12.83 6.76 -18.89
N PHE A 34 -14.03 7.29 -18.61
CA PHE A 34 -14.84 6.93 -17.44
C PHE A 34 -16.34 7.12 -17.70
N VAL A 35 -17.13 6.22 -17.12
CA VAL A 35 -18.60 6.27 -17.08
C VAL A 35 -19.02 6.10 -15.63
N SER A 36 -19.77 7.06 -15.06
CA SER A 36 -20.31 6.93 -13.71
C SER A 36 -21.47 5.92 -13.65
N PRO A 37 -21.87 5.45 -12.45
CA PRO A 37 -23.22 4.94 -12.26
C PRO A 37 -24.26 5.94 -12.75
N THR A 38 -25.37 5.46 -13.32
CA THR A 38 -26.47 6.31 -13.81
C THR A 38 -27.33 6.80 -12.63
N PRO A 39 -27.31 8.10 -12.27
CA PRO A 39 -28.20 8.60 -11.23
C PRO A 39 -29.65 8.54 -11.71
N THR A 40 -30.55 7.99 -10.89
CA THR A 40 -31.98 7.85 -11.24
C THR A 40 -32.87 8.92 -10.59
N SER A 41 -32.35 9.70 -9.64
CA SER A 41 -33.11 10.73 -8.92
C SER A 41 -32.33 12.03 -8.72
N SER A 42 -32.96 12.99 -8.04
CA SER A 42 -32.29 14.22 -7.63
C SER A 42 -31.31 14.05 -6.48
N ALA A 43 -31.26 12.87 -5.86
CA ALA A 43 -30.26 12.56 -4.85
C ALA A 43 -28.90 12.36 -5.54
N PHE A 44 -27.87 12.95 -4.94
CA PHE A 44 -26.50 12.79 -5.38
C PHE A 44 -25.96 11.43 -4.94
N ILE A 45 -25.32 10.72 -5.87
CA ILE A 45 -24.60 9.47 -5.63
C ILE A 45 -23.14 9.65 -6.00
N SER A 46 -22.25 8.84 -5.43
CA SER A 46 -20.83 8.83 -5.81
C SER A 46 -20.68 8.51 -7.30
N SER A 47 -19.81 9.25 -8.00
CA SER A 47 -19.44 8.90 -9.37
C SER A 47 -18.64 7.61 -9.46
N GLY A 48 -18.00 7.18 -8.37
CA GLY A 48 -16.84 6.29 -8.40
C GLY A 48 -15.54 7.07 -8.65
N PHE A 49 -14.42 6.36 -8.75
CA PHE A 49 -13.10 6.95 -8.95
C PHE A 49 -12.65 6.83 -10.40
N PHE A 50 -12.18 7.94 -10.95
CA PHE A 50 -11.50 7.96 -12.23
C PHE A 50 -9.98 8.04 -12.05
N GLY A 51 -9.28 7.00 -12.47
CA GLY A 51 -7.81 6.96 -12.49
C GLY A 51 -7.27 7.85 -13.62
N ILE A 52 -6.23 8.62 -13.32
CA ILE A 52 -5.51 9.43 -14.32
C ILE A 52 -4.11 8.85 -14.41
N THR A 53 -3.82 8.12 -15.49
CA THR A 53 -2.49 7.54 -15.72
C THR A 53 -1.68 8.48 -16.59
N ALA A 54 -0.52 8.91 -16.09
CA ALA A 54 0.45 9.77 -16.78
C ALA A 54 -0.13 11.09 -17.35
N PRO A 55 -0.65 12.01 -16.50
CA PRO A 55 -0.87 13.35 -16.98
C PRO A 55 0.50 13.93 -17.38
N GLY A 56 0.63 14.49 -18.58
CA GLY A 56 1.77 15.34 -18.89
C GLY A 56 1.81 16.55 -17.94
N SER A 57 2.55 17.59 -18.29
CA SER A 57 2.53 18.84 -17.50
C SER A 57 1.15 19.50 -17.40
N GLN A 58 0.18 19.07 -18.22
CA GLN A 58 -1.19 19.55 -18.20
C GLN A 58 -2.17 18.40 -18.50
N VAL A 59 -3.30 18.42 -17.79
CA VAL A 59 -4.44 17.54 -18.04
C VAL A 59 -5.71 18.37 -18.21
N LYS A 60 -6.56 18.02 -19.17
CA LYS A 60 -7.92 18.56 -19.32
C LYS A 60 -8.95 17.45 -19.19
N PHE A 61 -10.06 17.77 -18.52
CA PHE A 61 -11.22 16.91 -18.40
C PHE A 61 -12.38 17.51 -19.18
N ARG A 62 -13.11 16.67 -19.91
CA ARG A 62 -14.36 17.04 -20.56
C ARG A 62 -15.49 16.17 -20.01
N PHE A 63 -16.37 16.81 -19.24
CA PHE A 63 -17.56 16.20 -18.67
C PHE A 63 -18.68 16.21 -19.71
N ARG A 64 -19.26 15.04 -19.99
CA ARG A 64 -20.29 14.88 -21.02
C ARG A 64 -21.47 14.06 -20.51
N ARG A 65 -22.61 14.32 -21.14
CA ARG A 65 -23.72 13.38 -21.24
C ARG A 65 -23.65 12.80 -22.64
N ASP A 66 -23.24 11.54 -22.77
CA ASP A 66 -23.14 10.88 -24.09
C ASP A 66 -24.48 10.30 -24.55
N ALA A 67 -25.47 11.19 -24.66
CA ALA A 67 -26.82 10.89 -25.12
C ALA A 67 -27.40 12.10 -25.86
N ASP A 68 -28.19 11.83 -26.90
CA ASP A 68 -28.89 12.84 -27.71
C ASP A 68 -30.18 13.35 -27.03
N SER A 69 -30.70 12.61 -26.05
CA SER A 69 -31.99 12.88 -25.40
C SER A 69 -32.00 12.48 -23.91
N GLY A 70 -33.13 12.74 -23.23
CA GLY A 70 -33.32 12.40 -21.82
C GLY A 70 -32.80 13.43 -20.83
N ARG A 71 -32.68 13.01 -19.57
CA ARG A 71 -32.40 13.86 -18.42
C ARG A 71 -30.98 14.38 -18.44
N GLY A 72 -30.78 15.56 -17.86
CA GLY A 72 -29.46 16.14 -17.62
C GLY A 72 -28.73 15.47 -16.45
N VAL A 73 -27.41 15.62 -16.44
CA VAL A 73 -26.51 15.19 -15.36
C VAL A 73 -26.08 16.41 -14.57
N ARG A 74 -26.20 16.36 -13.24
CA ARG A 74 -25.73 17.38 -12.31
C ARG A 74 -24.50 16.85 -11.59
N LEU A 75 -23.54 17.73 -11.34
CA LEU A 75 -22.28 17.43 -10.69
C LEU A 75 -22.09 18.33 -9.48
N LYS A 76 -21.53 17.79 -8.39
CA LYS A 76 -21.02 18.59 -7.28
C LYS A 76 -19.80 17.91 -6.67
N ASN A 77 -19.07 18.63 -5.82
CA ASN A 77 -17.93 18.10 -5.08
C ASN A 77 -16.87 17.46 -5.97
N ILE A 78 -16.46 18.17 -7.04
CA ILE A 78 -15.40 17.72 -7.93
C ILE A 78 -14.06 17.81 -7.19
N ILE A 79 -13.45 16.65 -6.96
CA ILE A 79 -12.22 16.50 -6.20
C ILE A 79 -11.17 15.86 -7.10
N LEU A 80 -10.07 16.57 -7.34
CA LEU A 80 -8.88 16.06 -8.01
C LEU A 80 -7.78 15.87 -6.98
N ASN A 81 -7.45 14.61 -6.68
CA ASN A 81 -6.38 14.26 -5.77
C ASN A 81 -5.27 13.57 -6.55
N SER A 82 -4.01 13.83 -6.21
CA SER A 82 -2.86 13.10 -6.75
C SER A 82 -2.69 11.71 -6.14
N ASP A 83 -3.77 11.12 -5.61
CA ASP A 83 -3.81 9.86 -4.86
C ASP A 83 -3.56 8.64 -5.77
N ALA A 84 -2.40 8.57 -6.42
CA ALA A 84 -1.59 7.39 -6.20
C ALA A 84 -0.94 7.69 -4.85
N GLY A 85 -1.44 7.10 -3.76
CA GLY A 85 -0.97 7.39 -2.41
C GLY A 85 0.54 7.58 -2.45
N VAL A 86 1.01 8.76 -2.01
CA VAL A 86 2.46 9.04 -1.97
C VAL A 86 3.08 7.80 -1.35
N PRO A 87 3.97 7.06 -2.05
CA PRO A 87 4.47 5.80 -1.53
C PRO A 87 4.96 6.08 -0.12
N GLY A 88 4.26 5.47 0.84
CA GLY A 88 4.57 5.67 2.24
C GLY A 88 5.87 4.94 2.55
N PRO A 89 6.46 5.21 3.72
CA PRO A 89 7.46 4.33 4.29
C PRO A 89 6.96 2.87 4.21
N ALA A 90 7.78 1.97 3.68
CA ALA A 90 7.40 0.57 3.50
C ALA A 90 8.51 -0.38 3.95
N ILE A 91 8.11 -1.52 4.49
CA ILE A 91 9.00 -2.57 5.01
C ILE A 91 8.63 -3.88 4.31
N SER A 92 9.62 -4.65 3.89
CA SER A 92 9.45 -5.98 3.29
C SER A 92 10.53 -6.95 3.76
N SER A 93 10.11 -8.20 3.99
CA SER A 93 10.99 -9.32 4.31
C SER A 93 10.84 -10.45 3.29
N ASN A 94 11.92 -11.17 3.01
CA ASN A 94 11.90 -12.36 2.16
C ASN A 94 12.89 -13.43 2.66
N PRO A 95 12.44 -14.64 2.99
CA PRO A 95 11.04 -15.07 3.07
C PRO A 95 10.30 -14.39 4.24
N THR A 96 8.97 -14.41 4.22
CA THR A 96 8.11 -13.90 5.32
C THR A 96 7.89 -14.93 6.43
N SER A 97 8.42 -16.14 6.29
CA SER A 97 8.39 -17.18 7.31
C SER A 97 9.66 -18.00 7.28
N LEU A 98 10.12 -18.39 8.47
CA LEU A 98 11.25 -19.29 8.67
C LEU A 98 10.75 -20.55 9.37
N SER A 99 11.27 -21.71 8.98
CA SER A 99 10.80 -23.01 9.47
C SER A 99 11.95 -24.01 9.52
N GLY A 100 11.79 -25.13 10.23
CA GLY A 100 12.89 -26.11 10.38
C GLY A 100 13.89 -25.75 11.49
N PHE A 101 13.54 -24.81 12.37
CA PHE A 101 14.22 -24.63 13.64
C PHE A 101 14.08 -25.92 14.46
N SER A 102 15.19 -26.59 14.74
CA SER A 102 15.22 -27.78 15.57
C SER A 102 16.37 -27.69 16.57
N TYR A 103 16.13 -28.11 17.80
CA TYR A 103 17.17 -28.28 18.81
C TYR A 103 16.75 -29.41 19.76
N ARG A 104 17.74 -30.18 20.25
CA ARG A 104 17.50 -31.12 21.35
C ARG A 104 17.53 -30.35 22.66
N ALA A 105 16.65 -30.67 23.61
CA ALA A 105 16.62 -30.02 24.91
C ALA A 105 18.03 -29.99 25.54
N GLY A 106 18.48 -28.80 25.96
CA GLY A 106 19.83 -28.59 26.49
C GLY A 106 20.96 -28.43 25.44
N GLN A 107 20.67 -28.53 24.14
CA GLN A 107 21.65 -28.37 23.06
C GLN A 107 21.41 -27.13 22.18
N GLY A 108 20.65 -26.16 22.68
CA GLY A 108 20.53 -24.88 22.00
C GLY A 108 21.83 -24.06 22.09
N PRO A 109 22.00 -23.02 21.27
CA PRO A 109 21.02 -22.46 20.33
C PRO A 109 20.79 -23.35 19.09
N SER A 110 19.72 -23.10 18.35
CA SER A 110 19.47 -23.85 17.10
C SER A 110 20.47 -23.49 16.00
N ALA A 111 20.44 -24.26 14.91
CA ALA A 111 21.00 -23.78 13.64
C ALA A 111 20.36 -22.43 13.26
N VAL A 112 21.17 -21.57 12.64
CA VAL A 112 20.78 -20.24 12.20
C VAL A 112 20.02 -20.33 10.89
N GLN A 113 18.97 -19.53 10.77
CA GLN A 113 18.27 -19.22 9.52
C GLN A 113 18.35 -17.73 9.23
N SER A 114 17.93 -17.29 8.05
CA SER A 114 17.98 -15.87 7.69
C SER A 114 16.89 -15.45 6.72
N PHE A 115 16.56 -14.16 6.73
CA PHE A 115 15.76 -13.51 5.71
C PHE A 115 16.40 -12.18 5.28
N ALA A 116 16.11 -11.75 4.06
CA ALA A 116 16.47 -10.43 3.54
C ALA A 116 15.41 -9.42 3.98
N LEU A 117 15.85 -8.31 4.57
CA LEU A 117 15.02 -7.19 5.01
C LEU A 117 15.28 -5.98 4.12
N SER A 118 14.20 -5.35 3.66
CA SER A 118 14.26 -4.09 2.94
C SER A 118 13.30 -3.06 3.54
N GLY A 119 13.73 -1.80 3.53
CA GLY A 119 12.93 -0.64 3.90
C GLY A 119 13.12 0.47 2.89
N ILE A 120 12.05 1.19 2.54
CA ILE A 120 12.09 2.36 1.64
C ILE A 120 11.33 3.52 2.26
N LEU A 121 11.77 4.74 1.93
CA LEU A 121 11.16 6.01 2.34
C LEU A 121 11.02 6.13 3.87
N LEU A 122 11.89 5.45 4.64
CA LEU A 122 11.87 5.46 6.10
C LEU A 122 12.40 6.80 6.63
N SER A 123 11.60 7.50 7.43
CA SER A 123 12.02 8.74 8.10
C SER A 123 12.48 8.54 9.55
N ALA A 124 12.40 7.30 10.04
CA ALA A 124 12.80 6.90 11.38
C ALA A 124 13.46 5.52 11.36
N ASN A 125 14.16 5.18 12.44
CA ASN A 125 14.79 3.86 12.57
C ASN A 125 13.78 2.73 12.42
N LEU A 126 14.23 1.61 11.86
CA LEU A 126 13.48 0.36 11.82
C LEU A 126 13.83 -0.47 13.05
N LEU A 127 12.81 -0.75 13.87
CA LEU A 127 12.91 -1.57 15.06
C LEU A 127 12.50 -3.01 14.74
N LEU A 128 13.40 -3.95 15.04
CA LEU A 128 13.15 -5.38 14.97
C LEU A 128 13.07 -5.93 16.39
N ALA A 129 11.99 -6.63 16.74
CA ALA A 129 11.83 -7.27 18.04
C ALA A 129 11.45 -8.74 17.87
N ALA A 130 12.30 -9.64 18.36
CA ALA A 130 12.07 -11.07 18.30
C ALA A 130 11.24 -11.55 19.49
N SER A 131 10.31 -12.47 19.23
CA SER A 131 9.59 -13.23 20.26
C SER A 131 10.54 -13.94 21.24
N THR A 132 10.08 -14.21 22.46
CA THR A 132 10.93 -14.61 23.61
C THR A 132 11.82 -15.84 23.38
N ALA A 133 11.42 -16.79 22.54
CA ALA A 133 12.20 -17.99 22.21
C ALA A 133 13.31 -17.75 21.17
N PHE A 134 13.29 -16.62 20.47
CA PHE A 134 14.17 -16.33 19.35
C PHE A 134 15.09 -15.15 19.64
N GLU A 135 16.21 -15.11 18.92
CA GLU A 135 17.17 -14.02 18.94
C GLU A 135 17.62 -13.72 17.50
N ILE A 136 17.89 -12.44 17.23
CA ILE A 136 18.18 -11.90 15.90
C ILE A 136 19.57 -11.28 15.84
N SER A 137 20.18 -11.27 14.65
CA SER A 137 21.52 -10.73 14.43
C SER A 137 21.64 -10.11 13.04
N VAL A 138 22.52 -9.11 12.91
CA VAL A 138 22.89 -8.47 11.63
C VAL A 138 24.23 -8.96 11.08
N ASP A 139 25.04 -9.61 11.92
CA ASP A 139 26.42 -10.03 11.62
C ASP A 139 26.64 -11.54 11.76
N ASN A 140 25.60 -12.30 12.13
CA ASN A 140 25.63 -13.72 12.44
C ASN A 140 26.58 -14.10 13.60
N ASN A 141 26.95 -13.14 14.44
CA ASN A 141 27.84 -13.36 15.59
C ASN A 141 27.17 -12.90 16.89
N THR A 142 26.66 -11.67 16.90
CA THR A 142 26.01 -11.07 18.07
C THR A 142 24.51 -11.19 17.91
N PHE A 143 23.88 -11.97 18.79
CA PHE A 143 22.43 -12.19 18.78
C PHE A 143 21.77 -11.44 19.93
N LEU A 144 20.69 -10.72 19.62
CA LEU A 144 19.96 -9.83 20.51
C LEU A 144 18.46 -10.11 20.43
N ALA A 145 17.70 -9.74 21.46
CA ALA A 145 16.24 -9.80 21.41
C ALA A 145 15.63 -8.67 20.56
N GLN A 146 16.35 -7.55 20.41
CA GLN A 146 15.90 -6.36 19.70
C GLN A 146 17.07 -5.68 18.99
N ILE A 147 16.84 -5.19 17.77
CA ILE A 147 17.82 -4.44 16.96
C ILE A 147 17.14 -3.18 16.42
N SER A 148 17.86 -2.06 16.43
CA SER A 148 17.42 -0.83 15.76
C SER A 148 18.36 -0.55 14.58
N LEU A 149 17.81 -0.50 13.37
CA LEU A 149 18.53 -0.18 12.15
C LEU A 149 18.25 1.28 11.77
N VAL A 150 19.30 2.01 11.44
CA VAL A 150 19.21 3.39 10.97
C VAL A 150 19.17 3.38 9.43
N PRO A 151 18.15 3.94 8.78
CA PRO A 151 18.11 4.02 7.32
C PRO A 151 19.16 4.98 6.76
N GLU A 152 19.75 4.63 5.62
CA GLU A 152 20.62 5.50 4.82
C GLU A 152 19.82 6.00 3.61
N ASP A 153 19.68 7.32 3.49
CA ASP A 153 18.83 7.98 2.49
C ASP A 153 17.39 7.43 2.44
N GLY A 154 16.86 7.10 3.61
CA GLY A 154 15.52 6.54 3.78
C GLY A 154 15.40 5.06 3.39
N THR A 155 16.51 4.37 3.18
CA THR A 155 16.52 2.96 2.75
C THR A 155 17.26 2.06 3.74
N ILE A 156 16.83 0.80 3.80
CA ILE A 156 17.53 -0.28 4.49
C ILE A 156 17.58 -1.48 3.55
N ALA A 157 18.73 -2.14 3.46
CA ALA A 157 18.90 -3.44 2.85
C ALA A 157 19.83 -4.27 3.73
N GLN A 158 19.30 -5.25 4.47
CA GLN A 158 20.05 -5.99 5.48
C GLN A 158 19.62 -7.46 5.51
N THR A 159 20.57 -8.38 5.61
CA THR A 159 20.26 -9.78 5.96
C THR A 159 20.13 -9.89 7.47
N ILE A 160 19.02 -10.45 7.94
CA ILE A 160 18.75 -10.72 9.35
C ILE A 160 18.88 -12.21 9.60
N TYR A 161 19.73 -12.57 10.56
CA TYR A 161 19.94 -13.93 11.02
C TYR A 161 19.09 -14.19 12.26
N VAL A 162 18.49 -15.37 12.33
CA VAL A 162 17.54 -15.77 13.37
C VAL A 162 17.93 -17.14 13.89
N ARG A 163 17.90 -17.33 15.20
CA ARG A 163 18.00 -18.65 15.84
C ARG A 163 17.16 -18.73 17.09
N MET A 164 16.86 -19.94 17.55
CA MET A 164 16.28 -20.17 18.87
C MET A 164 17.36 -20.07 19.94
N LYS A 165 16.99 -19.53 21.11
CA LYS A 165 17.87 -19.39 22.28
C LYS A 165 18.28 -20.76 22.85
N SER A 166 19.40 -20.78 23.58
CA SER A 166 19.77 -21.92 24.42
C SER A 166 18.86 -22.09 25.63
N ALA A 167 18.87 -23.28 26.25
CA ALA A 167 18.18 -23.57 27.51
C ALA A 167 16.65 -23.38 27.52
N LEU A 168 16.01 -23.41 26.34
CA LEU A 168 14.55 -23.49 26.24
C LEU A 168 14.04 -24.84 26.78
N SER A 169 12.84 -24.83 27.37
CA SER A 169 12.18 -26.04 27.85
C SER A 169 11.72 -26.94 26.68
N PRO A 170 11.61 -28.26 26.89
CA PRO A 170 11.04 -29.15 25.89
C PRO A 170 9.63 -28.70 25.48
N GLY A 171 9.39 -28.59 24.17
CA GLY A 171 8.11 -28.16 23.61
C GLY A 171 8.25 -27.59 22.21
N THR A 172 7.10 -27.25 21.61
CA THR A 172 7.03 -26.48 20.36
C THR A 172 7.20 -25.00 20.69
N HIS A 173 8.05 -24.32 19.93
CA HIS A 173 8.32 -22.89 20.09
C HIS A 173 8.00 -22.19 18.76
N ASP A 174 6.88 -21.48 18.74
CA ASP A 174 6.47 -20.61 17.64
C ASP A 174 6.60 -19.15 18.09
N GLY A 175 6.85 -18.26 17.14
CA GLY A 175 7.02 -16.85 17.42
C GLY A 175 7.20 -16.04 16.14
N ASP A 176 7.26 -14.73 16.33
CA ASP A 176 7.39 -13.74 15.26
C ASP A 176 8.58 -12.81 15.49
N ILE A 177 8.89 -12.03 14.45
CA ILE A 177 9.81 -10.89 14.53
C ILE A 177 9.02 -9.67 14.09
N GLN A 178 8.69 -8.80 15.04
CA GLN A 178 7.97 -7.57 14.77
C GLN A 178 8.91 -6.54 14.13
N LEU A 179 8.52 -6.02 12.96
CA LEU A 179 9.24 -5.00 12.20
C LEU A 179 8.42 -3.71 12.20
N SER A 180 8.95 -2.62 12.77
CA SER A 180 8.22 -1.35 12.88
C SER A 180 9.10 -0.13 12.66
N SER A 181 8.56 0.86 11.94
CA SER A 181 9.16 2.18 11.75
C SER A 181 8.04 3.22 11.67
N ALA A 182 8.26 4.44 12.16
CA ALA A 182 7.23 5.47 12.17
C ALA A 182 6.77 5.80 10.74
N GLY A 183 5.46 5.77 10.51
CA GLY A 183 4.85 6.03 9.20
C GLY A 183 4.82 4.82 8.25
N ALA A 184 5.46 3.70 8.60
CA ALA A 184 5.32 2.43 7.88
C ALA A 184 4.26 1.54 8.54
N GLU A 185 3.57 0.71 7.74
CA GLU A 185 2.81 -0.41 8.30
C GLU A 185 3.76 -1.43 8.94
N SER A 186 3.48 -1.84 10.18
CA SER A 186 4.22 -2.92 10.84
C SER A 186 4.09 -4.23 10.07
N LYS A 187 5.18 -5.03 10.08
CA LYS A 187 5.24 -6.36 9.46
C LYS A 187 5.72 -7.41 10.46
N THR A 188 5.43 -8.68 10.16
CA THR A 188 5.82 -9.87 10.93
C THR A 188 6.40 -10.92 10.01
#